data_AF-A0A447R054-F1
#
_entry.id   AF-A0A447R054-F1
#
_cell.length_a   1.000
_cell.length_b   1.000
_cell.length_c   1.000
_cell.angle_alpha   90.00
_cell.angle_beta   90.00
_cell.angle_gamma   90.00
#
_symmetry.space_group_name_H-M   'P 1'
#
loop_
_entity.id
_entity.type
_entity.pdbx_description
1 polymer ?
#
loop_
_entity_poly.entity_id
_entity_poly.type
_entity_poly.pdbx_seq_one_letter_code
_entity_poly.pdbx_strand_id
1 'polypeptide(L)'
;MGAGTSGRLGVLDASECPPTFGVPHGLVVGLIAGGPGALLKAVEGAEDSQQAGEDDLVALNLQEQDLVVGLAASGRTPYVIGGLRYARQSGCTTVAVSCNPDSPVAREADIAISPVVGPEALTGSTRLKSGTAQKMVLNMISTGAMVKFGKVYQNLMVDMKPPMSNWSIAHVGWSLK
;
A
#
# COMPACT_ATOMS: atom_id res chain seq x y z
N MET A 1 1.58 0.29 4.69
CA MET A 1 2.94 0.20 5.25
C MET A 1 3.58 -1.16 4.99
N GLY A 2 4.89 -1.22 4.78
CA GLY A 2 5.62 -2.48 4.56
C GLY A 2 7.14 -2.29 4.53
N ALA A 3 7.89 -3.38 4.44
CA ALA A 3 9.34 -3.34 4.26
C ALA A 3 9.75 -3.82 2.86
N GLY A 4 10.96 -3.46 2.42
CA GLY A 4 11.54 -3.95 1.17
C GLY A 4 10.62 -3.78 -0.04
N THR A 5 10.41 -4.85 -0.82
CA THR A 5 9.52 -4.82 -1.99
C THR A 5 8.08 -4.46 -1.62
N SER A 6 7.54 -5.00 -0.52
CA SER A 6 6.17 -4.71 -0.09
C SER A 6 5.97 -3.22 0.24
N GLY A 7 6.93 -2.61 0.95
CA GLY A 7 6.91 -1.17 1.21
C GLY A 7 6.97 -0.32 -0.07
N ARG A 8 7.85 -0.69 -1.01
CA ARG A 8 7.95 0.00 -2.31
C ARG A 8 6.66 -0.09 -3.13
N LEU A 9 5.99 -1.23 -3.11
CA LEU A 9 4.70 -1.40 -3.81
C LEU A 9 3.60 -0.53 -3.20
N GLY A 10 3.57 -0.38 -1.87
CA GLY A 10 2.67 0.55 -1.21
C GLY A 10 2.92 2.01 -1.61
N VAL A 11 4.20 2.41 -1.70
CA VAL A 11 4.57 3.75 -2.18
C VAL A 11 4.22 3.95 -3.65
N LEU A 12 4.42 2.93 -4.49
CA LEU A 12 4.07 2.97 -5.90
C LEU A 12 2.56 3.24 -6.08
N ASP A 13 1.69 2.42 -5.48
CA ASP A 13 0.23 2.57 -5.61
C ASP A 13 -0.26 3.92 -5.05
N ALA A 14 0.28 4.35 -3.91
CA ALA A 14 0.00 5.66 -3.33
C ALA A 14 0.39 6.82 -4.27
N SER A 15 1.55 6.72 -4.95
CA SER A 15 2.05 7.76 -5.86
C SER A 15 1.18 7.92 -7.11
N GLU A 16 0.48 6.87 -7.52
CA GLU A 16 -0.39 6.88 -8.70
C GLU A 16 -1.78 7.46 -8.40
N CYS A 17 -2.18 7.56 -7.13
CA CYS A 17 -3.51 8.06 -6.75
C CYS A 17 -3.74 9.54 -7.12
N PRO A 18 -2.85 10.50 -6.81
CA PRO A 18 -3.04 11.90 -7.17
C PRO A 18 -3.15 12.21 -8.67
N PRO A 19 -2.28 11.69 -9.57
CA PRO A 19 -2.42 11.95 -11.00
C PRO A 19 -3.64 11.23 -11.61
N THR A 20 -4.02 10.06 -11.08
CA THR A 20 -5.11 9.24 -11.64
C THR A 20 -6.50 9.73 -11.21
N PHE A 21 -6.67 10.03 -9.92
CA PHE A 21 -7.98 10.33 -9.30
C PHE A 21 -8.11 11.77 -8.80
N GLY A 22 -7.12 12.63 -9.07
CA GLY A 22 -7.16 14.04 -8.72
C GLY A 22 -7.05 14.35 -7.23
N VAL A 23 -6.83 13.34 -6.39
CA VAL A 23 -6.75 13.46 -4.92
C VAL A 23 -5.44 14.11 -4.45
N PRO A 24 -5.36 14.64 -3.22
CA PRO A 24 -4.10 15.14 -2.66
C PRO A 24 -3.16 13.97 -2.29
N HIS A 25 -1.84 14.23 -2.29
CA HIS A 25 -0.81 13.23 -1.91
C HIS A 25 -0.96 12.70 -0.47
N GLY A 26 -1.63 13.44 0.43
CA GLY A 26 -1.86 13.01 1.81
C GLY A 26 -3.06 12.08 2.00
N LEU A 27 -3.87 11.80 0.97
CA LEU A 27 -5.04 10.94 1.10
C LEU A 27 -4.67 9.44 1.10
N VAL A 28 -3.68 9.05 0.29
CA VAL A 28 -3.16 7.68 0.24
C VAL A 28 -1.66 7.76 0.44
N VAL A 29 -1.16 7.18 1.54
CA VAL A 29 0.24 7.32 1.96
C VAL A 29 0.92 5.96 1.99
N GLY A 30 2.05 5.87 1.28
CA GLY A 30 2.93 4.70 1.34
C GLY A 30 4.02 4.87 2.39
N LEU A 31 4.03 4.00 3.40
CA LEU A 31 5.11 3.89 4.39
C LEU A 31 6.02 2.71 4.09
N ILE A 32 7.33 2.96 4.13
CA ILE A 32 8.39 1.97 3.93
C ILE A 32 9.34 1.97 5.13
N ALA A 33 9.57 0.78 5.70
CA ALA A 33 10.54 0.60 6.77
C ALA A 33 11.94 1.10 6.35
N GLY A 34 12.57 1.90 7.22
CA GLY A 34 13.85 2.56 6.91
C GLY A 34 13.72 3.90 6.17
N GLY A 35 12.50 4.39 5.96
CA GLY A 35 12.22 5.73 5.45
C GLY A 35 12.54 5.93 3.96
N PRO A 36 12.58 7.18 3.47
CA PRO A 36 12.71 7.49 2.04
C PRO A 36 13.94 6.89 1.36
N GLY A 37 15.06 6.77 2.08
CA GLY A 37 16.28 6.13 1.57
C GLY A 37 16.06 4.66 1.15
N ALA A 38 15.13 3.96 1.82
CA ALA A 38 14.78 2.58 1.54
C ALA A 38 14.13 2.39 0.16
N LEU A 39 13.63 3.45 -0.47
CA LEU A 39 13.10 3.39 -1.83
C LEU A 39 14.20 3.03 -2.84
N LEU A 40 15.37 3.64 -2.71
CA LEU A 40 16.48 3.49 -3.64
C LEU A 40 17.41 2.33 -3.28
N LYS A 41 17.68 2.13 -1.98
CA LYS A 41 18.62 1.10 -1.50
C LYS A 41 17.99 0.34 -0.35
N ALA A 42 18.19 -0.98 -0.29
CA ALA A 42 17.73 -1.75 0.86
C ALA A 42 18.44 -1.26 2.13
N VAL A 43 17.68 -1.14 3.22
CA VAL A 43 18.20 -0.82 4.55
C VAL A 43 18.16 -2.09 5.37
N GLU A 44 19.33 -2.59 5.74
CA GLU A 44 19.47 -3.82 6.52
C GLU A 44 18.85 -3.64 7.92
N GLY A 45 18.11 -4.65 8.39
CA GLY A 45 17.46 -4.64 9.71
C GLY A 45 16.24 -3.73 9.87
N ALA A 46 15.91 -2.90 8.87
CA ALA A 46 14.77 -1.98 8.97
C ALA A 46 13.43 -2.69 9.21
N GLU A 47 13.30 -3.94 8.74
CA GLU A 47 12.06 -4.72 8.85
C GLU A 47 11.87 -5.38 10.22
N ASP A 48 12.92 -5.45 11.03
CA ASP A 48 12.97 -6.22 12.28
C ASP A 48 12.48 -5.43 13.51
N SER A 49 12.22 -4.13 13.37
CA SER A 49 11.76 -3.26 14.48
C SER A 49 10.24 -3.10 14.49
N GLN A 50 9.56 -3.67 15.50
CA GLN A 50 8.13 -3.41 15.73
C GLN A 50 7.87 -1.94 16.07
N GLN A 51 8.71 -1.35 16.93
CA GLN A 51 8.59 0.03 17.38
C GLN A 51 8.65 1.02 16.21
N ALA A 52 9.53 0.78 15.23
CA ALA A 52 9.64 1.67 14.07
C ALA A 52 8.33 1.72 13.24
N GLY A 53 7.54 0.64 13.23
CA GLY A 53 6.24 0.64 12.57
C GLY A 53 5.20 1.50 13.27
N GLU A 54 5.24 1.52 14.60
CA GLU A 54 4.43 2.43 15.43
C GLU A 54 4.90 3.88 15.27
N ASP A 55 6.20 4.13 15.39
CA ASP A 55 6.79 5.47 15.31
C ASP A 55 6.44 6.17 13.98
N ASP A 56 6.47 5.44 12.86
CA ASP A 56 6.09 5.98 11.56
C ASP A 56 4.60 6.37 11.49
N LEU A 57 3.71 5.63 12.16
CA LEU A 57 2.28 5.95 12.23
C LEU A 57 2.00 7.12 13.19
N VAL A 58 2.72 7.18 14.31
CA VAL A 58 2.70 8.33 15.22
C VAL A 58 3.16 9.59 14.50
N ALA A 59 4.24 9.51 13.72
CA ALA A 59 4.77 10.64 12.96
C ALA A 59 3.81 11.15 11.87
N LEU A 60 2.91 10.29 11.36
CA LEU A 60 1.83 10.67 10.45
C LEU A 60 0.59 11.24 11.17
N ASN A 61 0.59 11.30 12.51
CA ASN A 61 -0.58 11.65 13.32
C ASN A 61 -1.80 10.78 12.97
N LEU A 62 -1.61 9.45 12.91
CA LEU A 62 -2.68 8.50 12.63
C LEU A 62 -3.93 8.76 13.49
N GLN A 63 -5.10 8.83 12.85
CA GLN A 63 -6.39 9.03 13.49
C GLN A 63 -7.25 7.77 13.38
N GLU A 64 -8.21 7.59 14.28
CA GLU A 64 -9.14 6.43 14.27
C GLU A 64 -9.93 6.26 12.96
N GLN A 65 -10.10 7.34 12.18
CA GLN A 65 -10.82 7.32 10.90
C GLN A 65 -9.97 6.79 9.75
N ASP A 66 -8.66 6.67 9.96
CA ASP A 66 -7.73 6.16 8.98
C ASP A 66 -7.83 4.63 8.87
N LEU A 67 -7.37 4.12 7.73
CA LEU A 67 -7.25 2.69 7.46
C LEU A 67 -5.80 2.35 7.23
N VAL A 68 -5.29 1.34 7.95
CA VAL A 68 -3.89 0.90 7.83
C VAL A 68 -3.82 -0.46 7.14
N VAL A 69 -3.16 -0.48 5.97
CA VAL A 69 -2.85 -1.72 5.23
C VAL A 69 -1.41 -2.14 5.50
N GLY A 70 -1.22 -3.28 6.17
CA GLY A 70 0.07 -3.92 6.41
C GLY A 70 0.45 -4.91 5.32
N LEU A 71 1.58 -4.71 4.66
CA LEU A 71 2.05 -5.51 3.53
C LEU A 71 3.30 -6.32 3.94
N ALA A 72 3.16 -7.64 4.03
CA ALA A 72 4.28 -8.53 4.33
C ALA A 72 4.10 -9.89 3.64
N ALA A 73 4.84 -10.15 2.55
CA ALA A 73 4.71 -11.41 1.82
C ALA A 73 4.92 -12.65 2.72
N SER A 74 5.90 -12.57 3.63
CA SER A 74 6.18 -13.61 4.62
C SER A 74 5.08 -13.77 5.69
N GLY A 75 4.26 -12.73 5.89
CA GLY A 75 3.25 -12.65 6.94
C GLY A 75 3.79 -12.51 8.36
N ARG A 76 5.10 -12.28 8.55
CA ARG A 76 5.74 -12.25 9.87
C ARG A 76 6.69 -11.08 10.11
N THR A 77 6.68 -10.08 9.23
CA THR A 77 7.60 -8.93 9.31
C THR A 77 7.31 -8.07 10.55
N PRO A 78 8.25 -7.95 11.51
CA PRO A 78 8.02 -7.23 12.77
C PRO A 78 7.56 -5.78 12.61
N TYR A 79 8.17 -5.00 11.72
CA TYR A 79 7.72 -3.63 11.42
C TYR A 79 6.24 -3.53 11.08
N VAL A 80 5.72 -4.49 10.31
CA VAL A 80 4.30 -4.51 9.92
C VAL A 80 3.40 -4.96 11.08
N ILE A 81 3.86 -5.93 11.89
CA ILE A 81 3.15 -6.38 13.09
C ILE A 81 2.99 -5.23 14.08
N GLY A 82 4.07 -4.51 14.39
CA GLY A 82 4.04 -3.38 15.32
C GLY A 82 3.10 -2.28 14.87
N GLY A 83 3.19 -1.88 13.60
CA GLY A 83 2.31 -0.86 13.04
C GLY A 83 0.83 -1.25 13.03
N LEU A 84 0.49 -2.48 12.62
CA LEU A 84 -0.90 -2.93 12.65
C LEU A 84 -1.45 -3.01 14.07
N ARG A 85 -0.64 -3.49 15.02
CA ARG A 85 -1.04 -3.55 16.42
C ARG A 85 -1.32 -2.16 16.97
N TYR A 86 -0.45 -1.20 16.72
CA TYR A 86 -0.66 0.20 17.11
C TYR A 86 -1.93 0.78 16.46
N ALA A 87 -2.09 0.62 15.14
CA ALA A 87 -3.26 1.10 14.42
C ALA A 87 -4.57 0.55 15.01
N ARG A 88 -4.61 -0.75 15.35
CA ARG A 88 -5.76 -1.39 16.00
C ARG A 88 -6.03 -0.80 17.38
N GLN A 89 -5.00 -0.57 18.19
CA GLN A 89 -5.12 0.07 19.50
C GLN A 89 -5.64 1.51 19.40
N SER A 90 -5.29 2.21 18.33
CA SER A 90 -5.77 3.56 18.00
C SER A 90 -7.17 3.57 17.36
N GLY A 91 -7.87 2.43 17.29
CA GLY A 91 -9.24 2.32 16.78
C GLY A 91 -9.38 2.29 15.26
N CYS A 92 -8.27 2.27 14.51
CA CYS A 92 -8.28 2.23 13.05
C CYS A 92 -8.77 0.87 12.54
N THR A 93 -9.38 0.86 11.35
CA THR A 93 -9.58 -0.39 10.62
C THR A 93 -8.25 -0.89 10.08
N THR A 94 -7.93 -2.16 10.33
CA THR A 94 -6.65 -2.76 9.94
C THR A 94 -6.81 -3.85 8.89
N VAL A 95 -5.95 -3.83 7.88
CA VAL A 95 -5.93 -4.81 6.78
C VAL A 95 -4.54 -5.43 6.66
N ALA A 96 -4.45 -6.75 6.58
CA ALA A 96 -3.21 -7.48 6.34
C ALA A 96 -3.19 -8.08 4.93
N VAL A 97 -2.09 -7.87 4.19
CA VAL A 97 -1.82 -8.56 2.91
C VAL A 97 -0.55 -9.40 3.04
N SER A 98 -0.73 -10.72 3.07
CA SER A 98 0.36 -11.70 3.15
C SER A 98 0.13 -12.86 2.17
N CYS A 99 1.18 -13.63 1.85
CA CYS A 99 1.05 -14.79 0.96
C CYS A 99 1.08 -16.12 1.71
N ASN A 100 1.05 -16.07 3.05
CA ASN A 100 0.95 -17.21 3.95
C ASN A 100 -0.37 -17.10 4.75
N PRO A 101 -1.25 -18.11 4.70
CA PRO A 101 -2.48 -18.11 5.48
C PRO A 101 -2.16 -18.18 6.99
N ASP A 102 -3.09 -17.70 7.83
CA ASP A 102 -3.00 -17.71 9.31
C ASP A 102 -1.73 -17.09 9.90
N SER A 103 -1.07 -16.22 9.12
CA SER A 103 0.21 -15.61 9.47
C SER A 103 0.11 -14.64 10.65
N PRO A 104 1.20 -14.39 11.40
CA PRO A 104 1.21 -13.41 12.48
C PRO A 104 0.61 -12.04 12.11
N VAL A 105 0.98 -11.46 10.96
CA VAL A 105 0.45 -10.18 10.46
C VAL A 105 -1.07 -10.26 10.21
N ALA A 106 -1.59 -11.41 9.77
CA ALA A 106 -3.03 -11.58 9.54
C ALA A 106 -3.84 -11.59 10.85
N ARG A 107 -3.25 -12.05 11.95
CA ARG A 107 -3.91 -12.10 13.27
C ARG A 107 -3.98 -10.74 13.96
N GLU A 108 -3.14 -9.80 13.55
CA GLU A 108 -3.17 -8.42 14.07
C GLU A 108 -4.21 -7.55 13.33
N ALA A 109 -4.72 -8.00 12.18
CA ALA A 109 -5.64 -7.24 11.33
C ALA A 109 -7.11 -7.66 11.47
N ASP A 110 -8.03 -6.71 11.28
CA ASP A 110 -9.47 -6.98 11.19
C ASP A 110 -9.84 -7.73 9.91
N ILE A 111 -9.13 -7.41 8.82
CA ILE A 111 -9.34 -8.01 7.50
C ILE A 111 -8.03 -8.63 7.02
N ALA A 112 -8.03 -9.94 6.78
CA ALA A 112 -6.91 -10.66 6.20
C ALA A 112 -7.14 -10.97 4.71
N ILE A 113 -6.23 -10.50 3.87
CA ILE A 113 -6.18 -10.79 2.43
C ILE A 113 -4.95 -11.67 2.19
N SER A 114 -5.17 -12.98 2.02
CA SER A 114 -4.09 -13.98 1.96
C SER A 114 -4.02 -14.73 0.61
N PRO A 115 -3.64 -14.07 -0.51
CA PRO A 115 -3.46 -14.74 -1.78
C PRO A 115 -2.31 -15.75 -1.71
N VAL A 116 -2.64 -17.04 -1.71
CA VAL A 116 -1.67 -18.14 -1.66
C VAL A 116 -1.10 -18.37 -3.05
N VAL A 117 0.09 -17.82 -3.31
CA VAL A 117 0.76 -17.89 -4.62
C VAL A 117 1.67 -19.12 -4.80
N GLY A 118 1.83 -19.92 -3.74
CA GLY A 118 2.73 -21.08 -3.70
C GLY A 118 4.24 -20.72 -3.71
N PRO A 119 5.13 -21.72 -3.74
CA PRO A 119 6.59 -21.50 -3.67
C PRO A 119 7.12 -20.64 -4.82
N GLU A 120 8.00 -19.69 -4.52
CA GLU A 120 8.62 -18.83 -5.54
C GLU A 120 9.56 -19.63 -6.46
N ALA A 121 9.67 -19.20 -7.73
CA ALA A 121 10.56 -19.86 -8.69
C ALA A 121 12.04 -19.82 -8.26
N LEU A 122 12.44 -18.73 -7.59
CA LEU A 122 13.67 -18.64 -6.82
C LEU A 122 13.31 -18.68 -5.35
N THR A 123 13.72 -19.74 -4.64
CA THR A 123 13.38 -19.98 -3.23
C THR A 123 13.61 -18.74 -2.37
N GLY A 124 12.55 -18.27 -1.70
CA GLY A 124 12.57 -17.09 -0.83
C GLY A 124 12.49 -15.73 -1.55
N SER A 125 12.54 -15.68 -2.88
CA SER A 125 12.45 -14.42 -3.64
C SER A 125 11.01 -13.94 -3.78
N THR A 126 10.40 -13.51 -2.67
CA THR A 126 9.00 -13.06 -2.60
C THR A 126 8.70 -11.79 -3.40
N ARG A 127 9.74 -11.10 -3.91
CA ARG A 127 9.56 -9.99 -4.86
C ARG A 127 8.87 -10.39 -6.17
N LEU A 128 8.77 -11.69 -6.47
CA LEU A 128 8.21 -12.25 -7.69
C LEU A 128 6.69 -12.41 -7.61
N LYS A 129 6.17 -13.62 -7.36
CA LYS A 129 4.71 -13.86 -7.37
C LYS A 129 4.02 -13.14 -6.23
N SER A 130 4.60 -13.16 -5.03
CA SER A 130 4.02 -12.50 -3.86
C SER A 130 3.95 -10.98 -4.06
N GLY A 131 5.02 -10.37 -4.58
CA GLY A 131 5.04 -8.95 -4.96
C GLY A 131 4.00 -8.61 -6.03
N THR A 132 3.83 -9.48 -7.03
CA THR A 132 2.81 -9.29 -8.08
C THR A 132 1.40 -9.35 -7.50
N ALA A 133 1.13 -10.32 -6.61
CA ALA A 133 -0.15 -10.43 -5.91
C ALA A 133 -0.43 -9.19 -5.05
N GLN A 134 0.56 -8.70 -4.30
CA GLN A 134 0.43 -7.47 -3.52
C GLN A 134 0.11 -6.26 -4.40
N LYS A 135 0.77 -6.11 -5.55
CA LYS A 135 0.44 -5.03 -6.50
C LYS A 135 -1.02 -5.11 -6.97
N MET A 136 -1.48 -6.29 -7.37
CA MET A 136 -2.86 -6.47 -7.84
C MET A 136 -3.87 -6.14 -6.73
N VAL A 137 -3.63 -6.60 -5.50
CA VAL A 137 -4.49 -6.29 -4.35
C VAL A 137 -4.53 -4.78 -4.08
N LEU A 138 -3.37 -4.11 -4.06
CA LEU A 138 -3.30 -2.66 -3.84
C LEU A 138 -4.06 -1.89 -4.91
N ASN A 139 -3.84 -2.22 -6.18
CA ASN A 139 -4.55 -1.57 -7.29
C ASN A 139 -6.07 -1.80 -7.21
N MET A 140 -6.53 -2.98 -6.74
CA MET A 140 -7.95 -3.24 -6.51
C MET A 140 -8.53 -2.40 -5.37
N ILE A 141 -7.78 -2.25 -4.26
CA ILE A 141 -8.19 -1.44 -3.12
C ILE A 141 -8.30 0.04 -3.53
N SER A 142 -7.23 0.62 -4.07
CA SER A 142 -7.18 2.03 -4.43
C SER A 142 -8.19 2.37 -5.53
N THR A 143 -8.20 1.61 -6.63
CA THR A 143 -9.15 1.84 -7.73
C THR A 143 -10.58 1.60 -7.30
N GLY A 144 -10.85 0.50 -6.58
CA GLY A 144 -12.21 0.18 -6.11
C GLY A 144 -12.78 1.23 -5.17
N ALA A 145 -11.97 1.75 -4.24
CA ALA A 145 -12.36 2.85 -3.35
C ALA A 145 -12.63 4.14 -4.13
N MET A 146 -11.74 4.51 -5.06
CA MET A 146 -11.87 5.75 -5.84
C MET A 146 -13.08 5.72 -6.78
N VAL A 147 -13.41 4.57 -7.37
CA VAL A 147 -14.67 4.36 -8.09
C VAL A 147 -15.87 4.62 -7.19
N LYS A 148 -15.87 4.07 -5.96
CA LYS A 148 -16.95 4.30 -4.99
C LYS A 148 -17.05 5.75 -4.51
N PHE A 149 -15.94 6.48 -4.49
CA PHE A 149 -15.91 7.91 -4.16
C PHE A 149 -16.22 8.82 -5.36
N GLY A 150 -16.66 8.26 -6.49
CA GLY A 150 -17.09 9.04 -7.65
C GLY A 150 -15.94 9.66 -8.46
N LYS A 151 -14.71 9.16 -8.32
CA LYS A 151 -13.52 9.63 -9.07
C LYS A 151 -13.45 9.10 -10.50
N VAL A 152 -14.42 8.30 -10.89
CA VAL A 152 -14.55 7.65 -12.20
C VAL A 152 -15.98 7.78 -12.67
N TYR A 153 -16.19 8.04 -13.95
CA TYR A 153 -17.49 7.96 -14.61
C TYR A 153 -17.47 6.82 -15.60
N GLN A 154 -18.36 5.84 -15.44
CA GLN A 154 -18.31 4.57 -16.19
C GLN A 154 -16.92 3.92 -16.04
N ASN A 155 -16.09 3.93 -17.09
CA ASN A 155 -14.70 3.46 -17.10
C ASN A 155 -13.70 4.57 -17.47
N LEU A 156 -14.09 5.84 -17.34
CA LEU A 156 -13.31 7.01 -17.73
C LEU A 156 -12.73 7.72 -16.51
N MET A 157 -11.43 8.05 -16.59
CA MET A 157 -10.69 8.80 -15.56
C MET A 157 -11.01 10.30 -15.64
N VAL A 158 -12.18 10.69 -15.13
CA VAL A 158 -12.70 12.06 -15.24
C VAL A 158 -12.02 13.08 -14.32
N ASP A 159 -11.42 12.61 -13.21
CA ASP A 159 -10.72 13.45 -12.23
C ASP A 159 -9.19 13.45 -12.42
N MET A 160 -8.70 13.00 -13.58
CA MET A 160 -7.28 12.94 -13.89
C MET A 160 -6.61 14.32 -13.87
N LYS A 161 -5.41 14.43 -13.28
CA LYS A 161 -4.57 15.64 -13.38
C LYS A 161 -3.61 15.48 -14.55
N PRO A 162 -3.83 16.15 -15.70
CA PRO A 162 -2.89 16.09 -16.81
C PRO A 162 -1.54 16.70 -16.38
N PRO A 163 -0.40 16.06 -16.68
CA PRO A 163 0.90 16.68 -16.48
C PRO A 163 1.00 17.91 -17.38
N MET A 164 1.56 19.02 -16.89
CA MET A 164 1.77 20.23 -17.70
C MET A 164 2.66 20.02 -18.96
N SER A 165 3.29 18.84 -19.12
CA SER A 165 4.20 18.53 -20.21
C SER A 165 3.76 17.41 -21.18
N ASN A 166 2.67 16.67 -20.92
CA ASN A 166 2.29 15.52 -21.77
C ASN A 166 0.94 15.73 -22.48
N TRP A 167 1.01 16.25 -23.71
CA TRP A 167 -0.12 16.46 -24.63
C TRP A 167 -0.92 15.19 -24.97
N SER A 168 -0.29 14.01 -24.88
CA SER A 168 -0.93 12.72 -25.16
C SER A 168 -1.99 12.32 -24.13
N ILE A 169 -1.84 12.76 -22.87
CA ILE A 169 -2.78 12.46 -21.79
C ILE A 169 -3.97 13.44 -21.81
N ALA A 170 -3.74 14.70 -22.20
CA ALA A 170 -4.77 15.73 -22.26
C ALA A 170 -5.94 15.37 -23.20
N HIS A 171 -5.69 14.61 -24.28
CA HIS A 171 -6.74 14.22 -25.24
C HIS A 171 -7.80 13.27 -24.68
N VAL A 172 -7.46 12.47 -23.65
CA VAL A 172 -8.41 11.55 -23.02
C VAL A 172 -9.43 12.31 -22.16
N GLY A 173 -9.02 13.41 -21.52
CA GLY A 173 -9.89 14.22 -20.67
C GLY A 173 -10.71 15.29 -21.42
N TRP A 174 -10.21 15.79 -22.55
CA TRP A 174 -10.84 16.91 -23.28
C TRP A 174 -11.87 16.49 -24.34
N SER A 175 -11.86 15.24 -24.82
CA SER A 175 -12.86 14.79 -25.82
C SER A 175 -14.26 14.52 -25.25
N LEU A 176 -14.49 14.82 -23.97
CA LEU A 176 -15.67 14.36 -23.21
C LEU A 176 -16.37 15.49 -22.42
N LYS A 177 -16.08 16.76 -22.70
CA LYS A 177 -16.88 17.90 -22.25
C LYS A 177 -17.53 18.60 -23.43
#